data_AF-A0A2G5HII1-F1
#
_entry.id   AF-A0A2G5HII1-F1
#
_cell.length_a   1.000
_cell.length_b   1.000
_cell.length_c   1.000
_cell.angle_alpha   90.00
_cell.angle_beta   90.00
_cell.angle_gamma   90.00
#
_symmetry.space_group_name_H-M   'P 1'
#
loop_
_entity.id
_entity.type
_entity.pdbx_description
1 polymer ?
#
loop_
_entity_poly.entity_id
_entity_poly.type
_entity_poly.pdbx_seq_one_letter_code
_entity_poly.pdbx_strand_id
1 'polypeptide(L)'
;MLTQYVLVLTALASPVLCRTVHSVLVFSRHGDRTSKVFPNYQMTSLGAQQCYNSGTFYRNLYISSNSTSQIRDISPNQVDHTQIWSSAPDQPVLYQTAENFLQGLYPPLSTLSSSEANSDAPLDGYQYVHIHGEADNAPDMIWLKGDDECPAYTAASRTYRDSEEYKATLGNTRDFYAQFEDLLGPILGRENVSYAKAYDVFDLLNTAKTQNISSGVADQISEDNLARAKWLADEWEWNMNYSPSQPLRSISGSTLLGGILRQLTSVIEDNAATKFSLMTGSYDTFLAFFGLTELPSQSPDFRGLPDYAASMAFELYSEADDAELPERGTVDQDLRVRFLFRNGTDEGDDLTSWTLGGLEGVDDVGGMRFGEFKEMMEEKAVLSVGDWCQTCGSLAEFCVAANATIETQQQEQATGGDSGRGGLSAAAAGGIGAGVTLAVVGLVALLIWALMSRRQRRSSAAATSGHASAKRVDSVSTSKGGSDSDSV
;
A
#
# COMPACT_ATOMS: atom_id res chain seq x y z
N MET A 1 -16.36 -50.54 54.44
CA MET A 1 -15.53 -50.20 53.27
C MET A 1 -16.20 -49.04 52.56
N LEU A 2 -15.57 -47.86 52.56
CA LEU A 2 -16.00 -46.69 51.81
C LEU A 2 -14.81 -46.29 50.94
N THR A 3 -14.97 -46.44 49.62
CA THR A 3 -13.92 -46.20 48.63
C THR A 3 -13.96 -44.73 48.23
N GLN A 4 -12.83 -44.05 48.41
CA GLN A 4 -12.65 -42.63 48.12
C GLN A 4 -12.14 -42.48 46.68
N TYR A 5 -12.91 -41.84 45.81
CA TYR A 5 -12.46 -41.48 44.46
C TYR A 5 -11.79 -40.11 44.51
N VAL A 6 -10.50 -40.07 44.16
CA VAL A 6 -9.75 -38.83 43.94
C VAL A 6 -9.92 -38.45 42.47
N LEU A 7 -10.55 -37.31 42.22
CA LEU A 7 -10.62 -36.70 40.89
C LEU A 7 -9.35 -35.87 40.69
N VAL A 8 -8.48 -36.29 39.77
CA VAL A 8 -7.30 -35.52 39.37
C VAL A 8 -7.72 -34.62 38.21
N LEU A 9 -7.80 -33.31 38.46
CA LEU A 9 -7.96 -32.30 37.42
C LEU A 9 -6.57 -32.04 36.81
N THR A 10 -6.30 -32.61 35.64
CA THR A 10 -5.14 -32.23 34.83
C THR A 10 -5.49 -30.94 34.07
N ALA A 11 -4.96 -29.81 34.52
CA ALA A 11 -4.94 -28.58 33.72
C ALA A 11 -3.97 -28.80 32.54
N LEU A 12 -4.52 -28.94 31.33
CA LEU A 12 -3.73 -28.85 30.11
C LEU A 12 -3.36 -27.37 29.93
N ALA A 13 -2.18 -26.99 30.39
CA ALA A 13 -1.56 -25.74 29.96
C ALA A 13 -1.11 -25.95 28.52
N SER A 14 -1.83 -25.39 27.55
CA SER A 14 -1.29 -25.25 26.20
C SER A 14 0.00 -24.43 26.30
N PRO A 15 1.11 -24.85 25.67
CA PRO A 15 2.29 -23.99 25.62
C PRO A 15 1.87 -22.70 24.90
N VAL A 16 1.98 -21.57 25.59
CA VAL A 16 2.03 -20.28 24.91
C VAL A 16 3.35 -20.32 24.15
N LEU A 17 3.28 -20.45 22.83
CA LEU A 17 4.47 -20.32 22.00
C LEU A 17 4.96 -18.89 22.14
N CYS A 18 6.10 -18.75 22.81
CA CYS A 18 6.87 -17.55 22.93
C CYS A 18 7.22 -17.03 21.53
N ARG A 19 6.86 -15.77 21.23
CA ARG A 19 7.16 -15.16 19.93
C ARG A 19 7.49 -13.68 20.09
N THR A 20 8.42 -13.21 19.28
CA THR A 20 8.75 -11.80 19.16
C THR A 20 8.39 -11.32 17.77
N VAL A 21 7.45 -10.37 17.69
CA VAL A 21 7.11 -9.69 16.44
C VAL A 21 8.12 -8.57 16.20
N HIS A 22 8.78 -8.58 15.04
CA HIS A 22 9.80 -7.60 14.67
C HIS A 22 9.24 -6.44 13.85
N SER A 23 8.32 -6.76 12.93
CA SER A 23 7.69 -5.77 12.05
C SER A 23 6.39 -6.32 11.46
N VAL A 24 5.48 -5.43 11.09
CA VAL A 24 4.22 -5.78 10.40
C VAL A 24 4.05 -4.88 9.18
N LEU A 25 3.74 -5.49 8.03
CA LEU A 25 3.28 -4.79 6.84
C LEU A 25 1.79 -5.01 6.65
N VAL A 26 1.02 -3.95 6.43
CA VAL A 26 -0.43 -4.00 6.18
C VAL A 26 -0.72 -3.41 4.80
N PHE A 27 -1.49 -4.11 3.97
CA PHE A 27 -2.14 -3.56 2.79
C PHE A 27 -3.63 -3.42 3.07
N SER A 28 -4.16 -2.19 3.01
CA SER A 28 -5.55 -1.89 3.35
C SER A 28 -6.35 -1.40 2.15
N ARG A 29 -7.55 -1.95 1.98
CA ARG A 29 -8.56 -1.43 1.06
C ARG A 29 -9.16 -0.15 1.65
N HIS A 30 -9.57 0.75 0.77
CA HIS A 30 -10.40 1.89 1.17
C HIS A 30 -11.72 1.52 1.89
N GLY A 31 -12.21 2.45 2.71
CA GLY A 31 -13.54 2.40 3.33
C GLY A 31 -14.68 2.71 2.36
N ASP A 32 -15.90 2.76 2.89
CA ASP A 32 -17.10 3.18 2.16
C ASP A 32 -16.94 4.55 1.50
N ARG A 33 -17.53 4.68 0.31
CA ARG A 33 -17.40 5.85 -0.56
C ARG A 33 -18.63 6.00 -1.43
N THR A 34 -18.92 7.21 -1.92
CA THR A 34 -19.97 7.45 -2.91
C THR A 34 -19.71 6.67 -4.21
N SER A 35 -20.73 6.35 -5.01
CA SER A 35 -20.55 5.49 -6.19
C SER A 35 -19.43 5.94 -7.15
N LYS A 36 -18.60 4.99 -7.60
CA LYS A 36 -17.53 5.20 -8.59
C LYS A 36 -18.05 5.51 -9.99
N VAL A 37 -19.35 5.29 -10.25
CA VAL A 37 -19.99 5.65 -11.52
C VAL A 37 -19.96 7.17 -11.73
N PHE A 38 -19.98 7.95 -10.64
CA PHE A 38 -19.89 9.39 -10.72
C PHE A 38 -18.44 9.88 -10.63
N PRO A 39 -18.07 10.91 -11.42
CA PRO A 39 -16.77 11.56 -11.26
C PRO A 39 -16.67 12.19 -9.87
N ASN A 40 -15.44 12.32 -9.36
CA ASN A 40 -15.14 12.91 -8.06
C ASN A 40 -15.79 12.18 -6.87
N TYR A 41 -15.97 10.87 -6.95
CA TYR A 41 -16.42 10.08 -5.81
C TYR A 41 -15.53 10.32 -4.58
N GLN A 42 -16.15 10.38 -3.39
CA GLN A 42 -15.49 10.73 -2.14
C GLN A 42 -15.72 9.64 -1.09
N MET A 43 -14.79 9.55 -0.14
CA MET A 43 -15.01 8.73 1.06
C MET A 43 -16.18 9.29 1.86
N THR A 44 -17.02 8.42 2.42
CA THR A 44 -18.07 8.84 3.32
C THR A 44 -17.56 8.92 4.76
N SER A 45 -18.36 9.51 5.67
CA SER A 45 -18.04 9.45 7.10
C SER A 45 -18.01 8.01 7.63
N LEU A 46 -18.83 7.11 7.07
CA LEU A 46 -18.77 5.68 7.38
C LEU A 46 -17.42 5.09 6.95
N GLY A 47 -16.97 5.38 5.73
CA GLY A 47 -15.67 4.90 5.24
C GLY A 47 -14.49 5.40 6.06
N ALA A 48 -14.53 6.67 6.46
CA ALA A 48 -13.51 7.23 7.34
C ALA A 48 -13.47 6.49 8.70
N GLN A 49 -14.63 6.22 9.29
CA GLN A 49 -14.73 5.46 10.54
C GLN A 49 -14.24 4.02 10.38
N GLN A 50 -14.53 3.36 9.27
CA GLN A 50 -14.05 2.00 8.98
C GLN A 50 -12.51 1.99 8.92
N CYS A 51 -11.88 2.89 8.16
CA CYS A 51 -10.42 2.98 8.10
C CYS A 51 -9.80 3.30 9.47
N TYR A 52 -10.38 4.22 10.23
CA TYR A 52 -9.98 4.52 11.61
C TYR A 52 -10.08 3.30 12.53
N ASN A 53 -11.15 2.53 12.43
CA ASN A 53 -11.35 1.31 13.21
C ASN A 53 -10.32 0.23 12.83
N SER A 54 -9.97 0.10 11.55
CA SER A 54 -8.87 -0.78 11.13
C SER A 54 -7.56 -0.35 11.78
N GLY A 55 -7.20 0.94 11.74
CA GLY A 55 -6.02 1.46 12.45
C GLY A 55 -6.02 1.17 13.94
N THR A 56 -7.16 1.39 14.60
CA THR A 56 -7.35 1.12 16.04
C THR A 56 -7.19 -0.37 16.37
N PHE A 57 -7.68 -1.26 15.50
CA PHE A 57 -7.49 -2.70 15.64
C PHE A 57 -5.99 -3.07 15.64
N TYR A 58 -5.23 -2.60 14.65
CA TYR A 58 -3.79 -2.84 14.58
C TYR A 58 -3.02 -2.18 15.74
N ARG A 59 -3.48 -1.02 16.24
CA ARG A 59 -2.94 -0.40 17.46
C ARG A 59 -3.05 -1.32 18.67
N ASN A 60 -4.24 -1.86 18.89
CA ASN A 60 -4.50 -2.74 20.03
C ASN A 60 -3.69 -4.03 19.94
N LEU A 61 -3.49 -4.54 18.72
CA LEU A 61 -2.78 -5.78 18.50
C LEU A 61 -1.25 -5.63 18.52
N TYR A 62 -0.69 -4.58 17.91
CA TYR A 62 0.76 -4.52 17.64
C TYR A 62 1.50 -3.33 18.26
N ILE A 63 0.79 -2.29 18.70
CA ILE A 63 1.44 -1.05 19.19
C ILE A 63 1.34 -0.95 20.72
N SER A 64 0.17 -1.28 21.26
CA SER A 64 -0.15 -1.06 22.68
C SER A 64 0.71 -1.91 23.60
N SER A 65 1.23 -1.31 24.69
CA SER A 65 2.17 -1.94 25.62
C SER A 65 1.60 -3.10 26.44
N ASN A 66 0.28 -3.26 26.45
CA ASN A 66 -0.42 -4.38 27.08
C ASN A 66 -0.71 -5.53 26.10
N SER A 67 -0.36 -5.40 24.82
CA SER A 67 -0.56 -6.47 23.85
C SER A 67 0.51 -7.54 23.99
N THR A 68 0.09 -8.81 23.99
CA THR A 68 1.00 -9.96 23.91
C THR A 68 1.64 -10.11 22.53
N SER A 69 1.16 -9.36 21.52
CA SER A 69 1.73 -9.34 20.17
C SER A 69 2.35 -7.99 19.84
N GLN A 70 2.68 -7.17 20.85
CA GLN A 70 3.33 -5.89 20.63
C GLN A 70 4.61 -6.10 19.80
N ILE A 71 4.80 -5.26 18.78
CA ILE A 71 6.03 -5.24 18.01
C ILE A 71 7.17 -4.81 18.93
N ARG A 72 8.28 -5.55 18.89
CA ARG A 72 9.48 -5.28 19.69
C ARG A 72 9.96 -3.85 19.49
N ASP A 73 10.18 -3.17 20.61
CA ASP A 73 10.73 -1.81 20.72
C ASP A 73 9.92 -0.72 20.00
N ILE A 74 8.67 -0.99 19.64
CA ILE A 74 7.81 0.06 19.05
C ILE A 74 7.39 1.07 20.11
N SER A 75 7.40 2.35 19.76
CA SER A 75 6.92 3.41 20.65
C SER A 75 5.39 3.32 20.80
N PRO A 76 4.84 3.01 21.98
CA PRO A 76 3.41 2.71 22.11
C PRO A 76 2.52 3.96 22.08
N ASN A 77 3.02 5.11 22.55
CA ASN A 77 2.21 6.32 22.75
C ASN A 77 2.49 7.37 21.67
N GLN A 78 3.69 7.94 21.71
CA GLN A 78 4.12 8.96 20.75
C GLN A 78 4.74 8.29 19.53
N VAL A 79 4.30 8.65 18.33
CA VAL A 79 4.86 8.13 17.10
C VAL A 79 6.35 8.46 17.00
N ASP A 80 7.16 7.43 16.76
CA ASP A 80 8.51 7.58 16.24
C ASP A 80 8.44 7.45 14.72
N HIS A 81 8.66 8.55 14.00
CA HIS A 81 8.59 8.57 12.54
C HIS A 81 9.62 7.66 11.86
N THR A 82 10.70 7.26 12.56
CA THR A 82 11.68 6.30 12.03
C THR A 82 11.19 4.86 12.09
N GLN A 83 10.15 4.58 12.87
CA GLN A 83 9.57 3.25 13.05
C GLN A 83 8.37 2.99 12.13
N ILE A 84 7.82 4.02 11.48
CA ILE A 84 6.62 3.93 10.65
C ILE A 84 6.94 4.33 9.21
N TRP A 85 6.64 3.43 8.28
CA TRP A 85 6.64 3.70 6.85
C TRP A 85 5.22 3.60 6.32
N SER A 86 4.79 4.53 5.48
CA SER A 86 3.48 4.40 4.83
C SER A 86 3.46 4.98 3.42
N SER A 87 2.75 4.31 2.51
CA SER A 87 2.62 4.71 1.11
C SER A 87 1.18 4.52 0.62
N ALA A 88 0.69 5.48 -0.16
CA ALA A 88 -0.67 5.50 -0.67
C ALA A 88 -0.71 6.20 -2.03
N PRO A 89 -1.58 5.79 -2.96
CA PRO A 89 -1.87 6.59 -4.14
C PRO A 89 -2.35 7.99 -3.75
N ASP A 90 -1.88 9.03 -4.46
CA ASP A 90 -2.34 10.42 -4.35
C ASP A 90 -3.70 10.61 -5.04
N GLN A 91 -4.64 9.73 -4.71
CA GLN A 91 -6.02 9.73 -5.16
C GLN A 91 -6.93 9.96 -3.94
N PRO A 92 -7.97 10.81 -4.02
CA PRO A 92 -8.67 11.31 -2.83
C PRO A 92 -9.10 10.23 -1.82
N VAL A 93 -9.71 9.14 -2.29
CA VAL A 93 -10.19 8.06 -1.41
C VAL A 93 -9.05 7.19 -0.89
N LEU A 94 -8.01 6.93 -1.69
CA LEU A 94 -6.94 6.02 -1.32
C LEU A 94 -5.95 6.70 -0.36
N TYR A 95 -5.58 7.95 -0.63
CA TYR A 95 -4.76 8.74 0.30
C TYR A 95 -5.46 8.92 1.65
N GLN A 96 -6.75 9.30 1.62
CA GLN A 96 -7.56 9.45 2.83
C GLN A 96 -7.73 8.14 3.61
N THR A 97 -7.64 6.97 2.95
CA THR A 97 -7.63 5.67 3.63
C THR A 97 -6.42 5.55 4.56
N ALA A 98 -5.22 5.92 4.07
CA ALA A 98 -4.01 5.92 4.88
C ALA A 98 -4.10 6.93 6.03
N GLU A 99 -4.59 8.15 5.76
CA GLU A 99 -4.78 9.17 6.79
C GLU A 99 -5.67 8.67 7.93
N ASN A 100 -6.86 8.15 7.61
CA ASN A 100 -7.80 7.69 8.62
C ASN A 100 -7.30 6.44 9.34
N PHE A 101 -6.63 5.52 8.65
CA PHE A 101 -5.98 4.36 9.28
C PHE A 101 -4.92 4.82 10.30
N LEU A 102 -4.04 5.74 9.93
CA LEU A 102 -2.97 6.21 10.81
C LEU A 102 -3.50 7.02 12.01
N GLN A 103 -4.63 7.72 11.85
CA GLN A 103 -5.36 8.33 12.97
C GLN A 103 -5.79 7.29 14.02
N GLY A 104 -6.21 6.09 13.60
CA GLY A 104 -6.53 5.00 14.52
C GLY A 104 -5.29 4.31 15.09
N LEU A 105 -4.22 4.21 14.30
CA LEU A 105 -2.97 3.55 14.71
C LEU A 105 -2.22 4.35 15.80
N TYR A 106 -2.14 5.67 15.63
CA TYR A 106 -1.57 6.64 16.57
C TYR A 106 -2.58 7.77 16.83
N PRO A 107 -3.55 7.55 17.74
CA PRO A 107 -4.57 8.53 18.05
C PRO A 107 -3.98 9.75 18.77
N PRO A 108 -4.74 10.85 18.92
CA PRO A 108 -4.26 12.04 19.62
C PRO A 108 -3.73 11.71 21.02
N LEU A 109 -2.60 12.30 21.44
CA LEU A 109 -1.92 11.96 22.69
C LEU A 109 -2.83 12.12 23.93
N SER A 110 -3.74 13.09 23.88
CA SER A 110 -4.74 13.30 24.93
C SER A 110 -5.68 12.11 25.17
N THR A 111 -5.91 11.28 24.14
CA THR A 111 -6.72 10.06 24.24
C THR A 111 -5.98 8.92 24.95
N LEU A 112 -4.65 8.98 24.97
CA LEU A 112 -3.79 7.95 25.55
C LEU A 112 -3.38 8.29 26.98
N SER A 113 -3.06 9.56 27.23
CA SER A 113 -2.69 10.02 28.56
C SER A 113 -2.97 11.50 28.77
N SER A 114 -3.69 11.82 29.84
CA SER A 114 -3.91 13.19 30.29
C SER A 114 -2.63 13.95 30.66
N SER A 115 -1.52 13.26 30.93
CA SER A 115 -0.23 13.88 31.24
C SER A 115 0.68 14.08 30.03
N GLU A 116 0.41 13.39 28.91
CA GLU A 116 1.15 13.52 27.63
C GLU A 116 0.46 14.51 26.67
N ALA A 117 -0.75 14.95 27.00
CA ALA A 117 -1.42 16.06 26.37
C ALA A 117 -0.66 17.37 26.65
N ASN A 118 0.24 17.74 25.75
CA ASN A 118 0.72 19.11 25.69
C ASN A 118 -0.51 19.97 25.30
N SER A 119 -1.08 20.71 26.26
CA SER A 119 -2.46 21.25 26.21
C SER A 119 -2.74 22.25 25.08
N ASP A 120 -1.70 22.66 24.35
CA ASP A 120 -1.78 23.71 23.33
C ASP A 120 -1.60 23.14 21.90
N ALA A 121 -1.37 21.84 21.75
CA ALA A 121 -1.26 21.21 20.43
C ALA A 121 -2.64 21.12 19.74
N PRO A 122 -2.75 21.42 18.43
CA PRO A 122 -4.00 21.32 17.69
C PRO A 122 -4.62 19.91 17.75
N LEU A 123 -5.95 19.84 17.57
CA LEU A 123 -6.71 18.58 17.47
C LEU A 123 -6.40 17.62 18.63
N ASP A 124 -6.35 18.19 19.85
CA ASP A 124 -6.09 17.47 21.10
C ASP A 124 -4.77 16.66 21.10
N GLY A 125 -3.72 17.20 20.45
CA GLY A 125 -2.42 16.55 20.34
C GLY A 125 -2.38 15.47 19.27
N TYR A 126 -3.06 15.70 18.14
CA TYR A 126 -3.04 14.80 16.98
C TYR A 126 -1.61 14.53 16.49
N GLN A 127 -1.34 13.27 16.10
CA GLN A 127 -0.02 12.80 15.71
C GLN A 127 0.07 12.70 14.18
N TYR A 128 0.88 13.55 13.57
CA TYR A 128 1.00 13.66 12.10
C TYR A 128 1.99 12.65 11.53
N VAL A 129 1.55 11.42 11.30
CA VAL A 129 2.37 10.38 10.65
C VAL A 129 2.60 10.72 9.16
N HIS A 130 3.82 10.55 8.68
CA HIS A 130 4.17 10.84 7.29
C HIS A 130 3.67 9.74 6.34
N ILE A 131 3.05 10.16 5.22
CA ILE A 131 2.56 9.29 4.14
C ILE A 131 3.28 9.68 2.85
N HIS A 132 3.93 8.69 2.23
CA HIS A 132 4.44 8.81 0.87
C HIS A 132 3.26 8.74 -0.10
N GLY A 133 2.81 9.90 -0.58
CA GLY A 133 1.79 10.02 -1.61
C GLY A 133 2.39 9.75 -2.99
N GLU A 134 1.94 8.68 -3.64
CA GLU A 134 2.41 8.30 -4.97
C GLU A 134 1.50 8.94 -6.03
N ALA A 135 2.03 9.89 -6.78
CA ALA A 135 1.30 10.49 -7.91
C ALA A 135 1.02 9.44 -9.00
N ASP A 136 -0.07 9.60 -9.74
CA ASP A 136 -0.49 8.65 -10.78
C ASP A 136 0.61 8.33 -11.82
N ASN A 137 1.49 9.30 -12.10
CA ASN A 137 2.60 9.16 -13.04
C ASN A 137 3.96 8.85 -12.37
N ALA A 138 3.99 8.57 -11.08
CA ALA A 138 5.21 8.20 -10.36
C ALA A 138 5.56 6.73 -10.62
N PRO A 139 6.86 6.38 -10.77
CA PRO A 139 7.29 4.99 -10.94
C PRO A 139 6.84 4.07 -9.80
N ASP A 140 6.77 4.58 -8.57
CA ASP A 140 6.39 3.80 -7.39
C ASP A 140 4.86 3.55 -7.30
N MET A 141 4.06 4.22 -8.11
CA MET A 141 2.62 3.99 -8.21
C MET A 141 2.28 2.55 -8.62
N ILE A 142 3.16 1.91 -9.40
CA ILE A 142 2.94 0.54 -9.89
C ILE A 142 2.80 -0.48 -8.75
N TRP A 143 3.41 -0.23 -7.59
CA TRP A 143 3.37 -1.16 -6.46
C TRP A 143 2.02 -1.16 -5.73
N LEU A 144 1.21 -0.13 -5.96
CA LEU A 144 -0.10 0.08 -5.33
C LEU A 144 -1.25 -0.10 -6.34
N LYS A 145 -1.05 0.34 -7.60
CA LYS A 145 -2.00 0.16 -8.71
C LYS A 145 -1.30 -0.21 -10.01
N GLY A 146 -0.68 -1.38 -10.07
CA GLY A 146 0.04 -1.84 -11.26
C GLY A 146 -0.84 -2.14 -12.49
N ASP A 147 -2.16 -2.05 -12.36
CA ASP A 147 -3.15 -2.10 -13.44
C ASP A 147 -3.30 -0.77 -14.19
N ASP A 148 -3.07 0.36 -13.50
CA ASP A 148 -3.14 1.70 -14.10
C ASP A 148 -2.04 1.87 -15.15
N GLU A 149 -2.36 2.55 -16.25
CA GLU A 149 -1.45 2.73 -17.39
C GLU A 149 -0.83 1.43 -17.95
N CYS A 150 -1.52 0.28 -17.78
CA CYS A 150 -1.12 -1.00 -18.34
C CYS A 150 -2.02 -1.46 -19.51
N PRO A 151 -1.66 -1.15 -20.77
CA PRO A 151 -2.40 -1.59 -21.96
C PRO A 151 -2.56 -3.12 -22.04
N ALA A 152 -1.53 -3.87 -21.64
CA ALA A 152 -1.56 -5.33 -21.68
C ALA A 152 -2.62 -5.92 -20.73
N TYR A 153 -2.76 -5.37 -19.51
CA TYR A 153 -3.84 -5.73 -18.58
C TYR A 153 -5.20 -5.42 -19.21
N THR A 154 -5.39 -4.21 -19.73
CA THR A 154 -6.65 -3.81 -20.36
C THR A 154 -7.06 -4.76 -21.48
N ALA A 155 -6.11 -5.18 -22.33
CA ALA A 155 -6.36 -6.16 -23.37
C ALA A 155 -6.70 -7.55 -22.80
N ALA A 156 -5.93 -8.03 -21.82
CA ALA A 156 -6.13 -9.33 -21.20
C ALA A 156 -7.47 -9.44 -20.47
N SER A 157 -7.88 -8.44 -19.70
CA SER A 157 -9.15 -8.46 -18.95
C SER A 157 -10.36 -8.43 -19.89
N ARG A 158 -10.29 -7.72 -21.02
CA ARG A 158 -11.37 -7.68 -22.02
C ARG A 158 -11.70 -9.05 -22.61
N THR A 159 -10.72 -9.96 -22.70
CA THR A 159 -10.96 -11.32 -23.21
C THR A 159 -11.95 -12.13 -22.37
N TYR A 160 -12.27 -11.70 -21.13
CA TYR A 160 -13.33 -12.35 -20.35
C TYR A 160 -14.68 -12.27 -21.07
N ARG A 161 -14.96 -11.15 -21.74
CA ARG A 161 -16.22 -10.95 -22.47
C ARG A 161 -16.38 -11.90 -23.66
N ASP A 162 -15.30 -12.54 -24.10
CA ASP A 162 -15.33 -13.52 -25.20
C ASP A 162 -15.60 -14.95 -24.71
N SER A 163 -15.54 -15.19 -23.40
CA SER A 163 -15.66 -16.52 -22.80
C SER A 163 -17.11 -17.05 -22.81
N GLU A 164 -17.26 -18.37 -22.81
CA GLU A 164 -18.59 -19.00 -22.76
C GLU A 164 -19.25 -18.80 -21.39
N GLU A 165 -18.46 -18.75 -20.32
CA GLU A 165 -18.92 -18.45 -18.97
C GLU A 165 -19.55 -17.05 -18.91
N TYR A 166 -18.88 -16.03 -19.45
CA TYR A 166 -19.44 -14.68 -19.51
C TYR A 166 -20.75 -14.64 -20.30
N LYS A 167 -20.81 -15.24 -21.49
CA LYS A 167 -22.02 -15.26 -22.34
C LYS A 167 -23.17 -15.96 -21.64
N ALA A 168 -22.89 -17.05 -20.94
CA ALA A 168 -23.88 -17.79 -20.16
C ALA A 168 -24.40 -16.96 -18.98
N THR A 169 -23.53 -16.36 -18.16
CA THR A 169 -23.94 -15.51 -17.02
C THR A 169 -24.72 -14.29 -17.51
N LEU A 170 -24.28 -13.63 -18.59
CA LEU A 170 -24.98 -12.51 -19.20
C LEU A 170 -26.40 -12.88 -19.64
N GLY A 171 -26.58 -14.02 -20.32
CA GLY A 171 -27.89 -14.49 -20.76
C GLY A 171 -28.81 -14.90 -19.61
N ASN A 172 -28.27 -15.63 -18.64
CA ASN A 172 -29.03 -16.20 -17.52
C ASN A 172 -29.47 -15.16 -16.47
N THR A 173 -28.79 -14.01 -16.42
CA THR A 173 -29.06 -12.95 -15.43
C THR A 173 -29.85 -11.78 -15.99
N ARG A 174 -30.21 -11.82 -17.28
CA ARG A 174 -30.94 -10.73 -17.95
C ARG A 174 -32.21 -10.33 -17.19
N ASP A 175 -33.04 -11.31 -16.83
CA ASP A 175 -34.32 -11.03 -16.16
C ASP A 175 -34.11 -10.49 -14.73
N PHE A 176 -33.02 -10.87 -14.06
CA PHE A 176 -32.62 -10.30 -12.77
C PHE A 176 -32.25 -8.82 -12.91
N TYR A 177 -31.49 -8.45 -13.94
CA TYR A 177 -31.11 -7.05 -14.15
C TYR A 177 -32.25 -6.17 -14.65
N ALA A 178 -33.17 -6.74 -15.44
CA ALA A 178 -34.32 -6.02 -16.01
C ALA A 178 -35.16 -5.29 -14.95
N GLN A 179 -35.24 -5.83 -13.73
CA GLN A 179 -36.00 -5.22 -12.62
C GLN A 179 -35.41 -3.87 -12.16
N PHE A 180 -34.13 -3.60 -12.43
CA PHE A 180 -33.45 -2.37 -12.04
C PHE A 180 -33.37 -1.35 -13.18
N GLU A 181 -33.88 -1.65 -14.38
CA GLU A 181 -33.77 -0.73 -15.53
C GLU A 181 -34.46 0.62 -15.30
N ASP A 182 -35.59 0.64 -14.61
CA ASP A 182 -36.31 1.89 -14.32
C ASP A 182 -35.54 2.73 -13.29
N LEU A 183 -34.89 2.07 -12.33
CA LEU A 183 -34.11 2.72 -11.28
C LEU A 183 -32.75 3.23 -11.78
N LEU A 184 -32.03 2.41 -12.54
CA LEU A 184 -30.63 2.66 -12.92
C LEU A 184 -30.46 3.10 -14.38
N GLY A 185 -31.46 2.86 -15.23
CA GLY A 185 -31.43 3.25 -16.64
C GLY A 185 -31.20 4.75 -16.89
N PRO A 186 -31.74 5.67 -16.07
CA PRO A 186 -31.41 7.10 -16.18
C PRO A 186 -29.94 7.44 -15.93
N ILE A 187 -29.19 6.57 -15.24
CA ILE A 187 -27.78 6.78 -14.88
C ILE A 187 -26.87 6.04 -15.88
N LEU A 188 -27.13 4.75 -16.10
CA LEU A 188 -26.27 3.87 -16.90
C LEU A 188 -26.66 3.80 -18.39
N GLY A 189 -27.88 4.20 -18.75
CA GLY A 189 -28.55 3.74 -19.97
C GLY A 189 -29.22 2.38 -19.74
N ARG A 190 -30.47 2.22 -20.16
CA ARG A 190 -31.28 1.02 -19.86
C ARG A 190 -30.61 -0.26 -20.36
N GLU A 191 -30.05 -0.21 -21.56
CA GLU A 191 -29.35 -1.32 -22.20
C GLU A 191 -28.07 -1.75 -21.46
N ASN A 192 -27.52 -0.88 -20.62
CA ASN A 192 -26.31 -1.14 -19.85
C ASN A 192 -26.60 -1.70 -18.45
N VAL A 193 -27.87 -1.72 -18.01
CA VAL A 193 -28.27 -2.38 -16.76
C VAL A 193 -28.27 -3.89 -16.98
N SER A 194 -27.09 -4.50 -16.90
CA SER A 194 -26.86 -5.92 -17.20
C SER A 194 -25.58 -6.43 -16.54
N TYR A 195 -25.32 -7.74 -16.66
CA TYR A 195 -24.07 -8.35 -16.20
C TYR A 195 -22.81 -7.73 -16.85
N ALA A 196 -22.93 -7.15 -18.05
CA ALA A 196 -21.84 -6.46 -18.71
C ALA A 196 -21.29 -5.25 -17.92
N LYS A 197 -22.07 -4.78 -16.94
CA LYS A 197 -21.81 -3.70 -15.98
C LYS A 197 -22.14 -4.14 -14.55
N ALA A 198 -21.89 -5.42 -14.22
CA ALA A 198 -22.28 -6.00 -12.93
C ALA A 198 -21.76 -5.20 -11.72
N TYR A 199 -20.48 -4.79 -11.75
CA TYR A 199 -19.91 -3.96 -10.70
C TYR A 199 -20.59 -2.58 -10.59
N ASP A 200 -20.77 -1.86 -11.70
CA ASP A 200 -21.44 -0.54 -11.69
C ASP A 200 -22.87 -0.63 -11.12
N VAL A 201 -23.61 -1.68 -11.49
CA VAL A 201 -24.97 -1.92 -10.97
C VAL A 201 -24.92 -2.21 -9.47
N PHE A 202 -24.09 -3.15 -9.03
CA PHE A 202 -23.93 -3.45 -7.61
C PHE A 202 -23.52 -2.21 -6.83
N ASP A 203 -22.58 -1.43 -7.37
CA ASP A 203 -22.05 -0.25 -6.71
C ASP A 203 -23.11 0.82 -6.47
N LEU A 204 -23.92 1.11 -7.48
CA LEU A 204 -25.05 2.04 -7.35
C LEU A 204 -26.08 1.54 -6.34
N LEU A 205 -26.42 0.26 -6.37
CA LEU A 205 -27.39 -0.32 -5.42
C LEU A 205 -26.85 -0.30 -3.98
N ASN A 206 -25.59 -0.70 -3.79
CA ASN A 206 -24.94 -0.76 -2.49
C ASN A 206 -24.81 0.64 -1.88
N THR A 207 -24.31 1.62 -2.64
CA THR A 207 -24.19 2.99 -2.14
C THR A 207 -25.55 3.64 -1.88
N ALA A 208 -26.54 3.43 -2.75
CA ALA A 208 -27.90 3.92 -2.53
C ALA A 208 -28.52 3.36 -1.24
N LYS A 209 -28.29 2.07 -0.97
CA LYS A 209 -28.76 1.38 0.23
C LYS A 209 -28.02 1.85 1.49
N THR A 210 -26.69 1.78 1.50
CA THR A 210 -25.85 2.09 2.67
C THR A 210 -25.92 3.57 3.07
N GLN A 211 -26.00 4.48 2.10
CA GLN A 211 -25.97 5.93 2.36
C GLN A 211 -27.38 6.53 2.47
N ASN A 212 -28.42 5.72 2.30
CA ASN A 212 -29.83 6.15 2.30
C ASN A 212 -30.05 7.41 1.44
N ILE A 213 -29.48 7.41 0.23
CA ILE A 213 -29.28 8.61 -0.63
C ILE A 213 -30.60 9.33 -0.94
N SER A 214 -31.72 8.60 -0.93
CA SER A 214 -33.06 9.22 -0.95
C SER A 214 -34.10 8.32 -0.28
N SER A 215 -35.04 8.96 0.43
CA SER A 215 -36.18 8.29 1.04
C SER A 215 -36.95 7.49 -0.01
N GLY A 216 -37.06 6.18 0.18
CA GLY A 216 -37.80 5.27 -0.70
C GLY A 216 -36.98 4.58 -1.79
N VAL A 217 -35.75 5.01 -2.11
CA VAL A 217 -34.88 4.24 -3.04
C VAL A 217 -34.23 3.07 -2.32
N ALA A 218 -33.72 3.27 -1.11
CA ALA A 218 -33.18 2.18 -0.29
C ALA A 218 -34.21 1.07 -0.04
N ASP A 219 -35.49 1.46 0.15
CA ASP A 219 -36.61 0.53 0.38
C ASP A 219 -36.99 -0.30 -0.85
N GLN A 220 -36.64 0.16 -2.07
CA GLN A 220 -36.86 -0.58 -3.32
C GLN A 220 -35.81 -1.68 -3.55
N ILE A 221 -34.72 -1.68 -2.77
CA ILE A 221 -33.61 -2.62 -2.90
C ILE A 221 -33.73 -3.63 -1.77
N SER A 222 -34.23 -4.84 -2.04
CA SER A 222 -34.25 -5.91 -1.03
C SER A 222 -32.83 -6.40 -0.70
N GLU A 223 -32.63 -6.96 0.49
CA GLU A 223 -31.35 -7.58 0.88
C GLU A 223 -30.96 -8.70 -0.09
N ASP A 224 -31.91 -9.55 -0.47
CA ASP A 224 -31.68 -10.65 -1.42
C ASP A 224 -31.22 -10.13 -2.80
N ASN A 225 -31.82 -9.04 -3.27
CA ASN A 225 -31.42 -8.41 -4.53
C ASN A 225 -30.03 -7.79 -4.44
N LEU A 226 -29.70 -7.13 -3.32
CA LEU A 226 -28.37 -6.56 -3.12
C LEU A 226 -27.31 -7.67 -3.02
N ALA A 227 -27.58 -8.75 -2.27
CA ALA A 227 -26.70 -9.91 -2.16
C ALA A 227 -26.49 -10.59 -3.52
N ARG A 228 -27.56 -10.74 -4.32
CA ARG A 228 -27.45 -11.30 -5.68
C ARG A 228 -26.65 -10.39 -6.61
N ALA A 229 -26.83 -9.07 -6.53
CA ALA A 229 -26.03 -8.12 -7.29
C ALA A 229 -24.56 -8.16 -6.86
N LYS A 230 -24.26 -8.26 -5.56
CA LYS A 230 -22.91 -8.45 -5.04
C LYS A 230 -22.27 -9.71 -5.60
N TRP A 231 -22.96 -10.85 -5.54
CA TRP A 231 -22.43 -12.12 -6.08
C TRP A 231 -22.08 -12.03 -7.57
N LEU A 232 -22.89 -11.32 -8.36
CA LEU A 232 -22.59 -11.10 -9.78
C LEU A 232 -21.43 -10.12 -9.98
N ALA A 233 -21.30 -9.10 -9.13
CA ALA A 233 -20.14 -8.21 -9.15
C ALA A 233 -18.85 -8.92 -8.72
N ASP A 234 -18.94 -9.83 -7.74
CA ASP A 234 -17.85 -10.71 -7.31
C ASP A 234 -17.36 -11.57 -8.49
N GLU A 235 -18.27 -12.25 -9.19
CA GLU A 235 -17.94 -13.05 -10.39
C GLU A 235 -17.30 -12.18 -11.49
N TRP A 236 -17.86 -11.00 -11.74
CA TRP A 236 -17.37 -10.06 -12.74
C TRP A 236 -15.94 -9.59 -12.42
N GLU A 237 -15.72 -9.06 -11.22
CA GLU A 237 -14.43 -8.49 -10.81
C GLU A 237 -13.36 -9.57 -10.64
N TRP A 238 -13.71 -10.77 -10.16
CA TRP A 238 -12.78 -11.90 -10.13
C TRP A 238 -12.23 -12.20 -11.51
N ASN A 239 -13.11 -12.34 -12.50
CA ASN A 239 -12.69 -12.70 -13.86
C ASN A 239 -11.98 -11.55 -14.59
N MET A 240 -12.20 -10.29 -14.20
CA MET A 240 -11.46 -9.14 -14.73
C MET A 240 -10.03 -9.04 -14.16
N ASN A 241 -9.82 -9.46 -12.92
CA ASN A 241 -8.55 -9.29 -12.19
C ASN A 241 -7.73 -10.57 -12.04
N TYR A 242 -8.28 -11.74 -12.38
CA TYR A 242 -7.53 -12.99 -12.33
C TYR A 242 -8.02 -14.00 -13.37
N SER A 243 -7.06 -14.71 -13.97
CA SER A 243 -7.31 -15.95 -14.68
C SER A 243 -6.00 -16.74 -14.84
N PRO A 244 -5.96 -18.05 -14.53
CA PRO A 244 -4.78 -18.87 -14.77
C PRO A 244 -4.36 -18.91 -16.25
N SER A 245 -5.33 -18.76 -17.17
CA SER A 245 -5.08 -18.77 -18.62
C SER A 245 -4.74 -17.40 -19.20
N GLN A 246 -4.88 -16.32 -18.41
CA GLN A 246 -4.55 -14.95 -18.80
C GLN A 246 -3.76 -14.25 -17.67
N PRO A 247 -2.48 -14.60 -17.47
CA PRO A 247 -1.69 -14.13 -16.32
C PRO A 247 -1.63 -12.60 -16.18
N LEU A 248 -1.69 -11.86 -17.29
CA LEU A 248 -1.68 -10.40 -17.32
C LEU A 248 -2.90 -9.76 -16.64
N ARG A 249 -4.01 -10.49 -16.43
CA ARG A 249 -5.13 -9.97 -15.62
C ARG A 249 -4.72 -9.71 -14.18
N SER A 250 -3.70 -10.41 -13.68
CA SER A 250 -3.27 -10.35 -12.30
C SER A 250 -2.11 -9.37 -12.07
N ILE A 251 -1.83 -8.44 -13.00
CA ILE A 251 -0.64 -7.58 -12.94
C ILE A 251 -0.56 -6.72 -11.67
N SER A 252 -1.70 -6.25 -11.17
CA SER A 252 -1.79 -5.48 -9.91
C SER A 252 -1.41 -6.35 -8.70
N GLY A 253 -1.75 -7.64 -8.75
CA GLY A 253 -1.28 -8.62 -7.77
C GLY A 253 0.23 -8.87 -7.88
N SER A 254 0.76 -9.09 -9.09
CA SER A 254 2.20 -9.33 -9.29
C SER A 254 3.06 -8.15 -8.86
N THR A 255 2.60 -6.92 -9.12
CA THR A 255 3.29 -5.71 -8.65
C THR A 255 3.16 -5.52 -7.14
N LEU A 256 1.99 -5.79 -6.54
CA LEU A 256 1.85 -5.75 -5.08
C LEU A 256 2.77 -6.77 -4.39
N LEU A 257 2.92 -7.99 -4.92
CA LEU A 257 3.88 -8.98 -4.40
C LEU A 257 5.31 -8.42 -4.41
N GLY A 258 5.70 -7.75 -5.51
CA GLY A 258 6.99 -7.07 -5.62
C GLY A 258 7.15 -5.92 -4.62
N GLY A 259 6.12 -5.11 -4.42
CA GLY A 259 6.09 -4.03 -3.43
C GLY A 259 6.24 -4.54 -2.00
N ILE A 260 5.50 -5.59 -1.63
CA ILE A 260 5.59 -6.26 -0.33
C ILE A 260 7.00 -6.82 -0.12
N LEU A 261 7.53 -7.57 -1.09
CA LEU A 261 8.86 -8.16 -0.98
C LEU A 261 9.95 -7.08 -0.82
N ARG A 262 9.87 -6.00 -1.59
CA ARG A 262 10.78 -4.86 -1.49
C ARG A 262 10.73 -4.23 -0.09
N GLN A 263 9.53 -4.00 0.44
CA GLN A 263 9.38 -3.38 1.76
C GLN A 263 9.85 -4.29 2.89
N LEU A 264 9.49 -5.57 2.88
CA LEU A 264 9.95 -6.54 3.89
C LEU A 264 11.48 -6.74 3.83
N THR A 265 12.07 -6.73 2.64
CA THR A 265 13.53 -6.78 2.48
C THR A 265 14.19 -5.53 3.07
N SER A 266 13.62 -4.33 2.83
CA SER A 266 14.11 -3.08 3.44
C SER A 266 14.08 -3.12 4.96
N VAL A 267 13.01 -3.69 5.55
CA VAL A 267 12.89 -3.90 7.01
C VAL A 267 14.00 -4.84 7.52
N ILE A 268 14.34 -5.90 6.78
CA ILE A 268 15.45 -6.78 7.19
C ILE A 268 16.79 -6.06 7.06
N GLU A 269 16.96 -5.25 6.02
CA GLU A 269 18.19 -4.49 5.78
C GLU A 269 18.44 -3.41 6.84
N ASP A 270 17.39 -2.76 7.33
CA ASP A 270 17.44 -1.76 8.40
C ASP A 270 17.47 -2.36 9.82
N ASN A 271 17.55 -3.70 9.92
CA ASN A 271 17.53 -4.46 11.15
C ASN A 271 16.25 -4.26 11.97
N ALA A 272 15.11 -4.27 11.29
CA ALA A 272 13.77 -4.02 11.82
C ALA A 272 13.69 -2.70 12.61
N ALA A 273 14.37 -1.65 12.12
CA ALA A 273 14.15 -0.29 12.59
C ALA A 273 12.74 0.17 12.19
N THR A 274 12.32 -0.13 10.97
CA THR A 274 10.94 0.03 10.52
C THR A 274 10.04 -1.05 11.15
N LYS A 275 9.19 -0.65 12.08
CA LYS A 275 8.31 -1.54 12.87
C LYS A 275 6.95 -1.75 12.23
N PHE A 276 6.40 -0.73 11.58
CA PHE A 276 5.08 -0.82 10.94
C PHE A 276 5.12 -0.21 9.55
N SER A 277 4.66 -0.97 8.55
CA SER A 277 4.54 -0.54 7.17
C SER A 277 3.08 -0.54 6.74
N LEU A 278 2.57 0.58 6.22
CA LEU A 278 1.21 0.67 5.68
C LEU A 278 1.25 0.95 4.17
N MET A 279 0.55 0.12 3.41
CA MET A 279 0.24 0.34 2.00
C MET A 279 -1.28 0.41 1.86
N THR A 280 -1.78 1.25 0.95
CA THR A 280 -3.22 1.32 0.68
C THR A 280 -3.52 1.16 -0.81
N GLY A 281 -4.68 0.59 -1.11
CA GLY A 281 -5.10 0.39 -2.48
C GLY A 281 -6.56 -0.05 -2.58
N SER A 282 -6.88 -0.75 -3.66
CA SER A 282 -8.25 -1.10 -4.03
C SER A 282 -8.48 -2.62 -4.11
N TYR A 283 -9.74 -3.01 -4.17
CA TYR A 283 -10.17 -4.41 -4.08
C TYR A 283 -9.65 -5.28 -5.24
N ASP A 284 -9.45 -4.70 -6.41
CA ASP A 284 -8.93 -5.36 -7.61
C ASP A 284 -7.52 -5.91 -7.36
N THR A 285 -6.67 -5.16 -6.64
CA THR A 285 -5.35 -5.60 -6.21
C THR A 285 -5.44 -6.80 -5.26
N PHE A 286 -6.42 -6.81 -4.34
CA PHE A 286 -6.68 -7.98 -3.48
C PHE A 286 -7.07 -9.20 -4.31
N LEU A 287 -8.01 -9.07 -5.25
CA LEU A 287 -8.46 -10.19 -6.08
C LEU A 287 -7.32 -10.79 -6.91
N ALA A 288 -6.50 -9.93 -7.53
CA ALA A 288 -5.32 -10.36 -8.27
C ALA A 288 -4.30 -11.06 -7.35
N PHE A 289 -4.03 -10.51 -6.17
CA PHE A 289 -3.16 -11.12 -5.16
C PHE A 289 -3.69 -12.48 -4.70
N PHE A 290 -4.98 -12.60 -4.37
CA PHE A 290 -5.61 -13.83 -3.90
C PHE A 290 -5.49 -14.95 -4.94
N GLY A 291 -5.73 -14.63 -6.21
CA GLY A 291 -5.58 -15.61 -7.28
C GLY A 291 -4.13 -16.04 -7.50
N LEU A 292 -3.17 -15.12 -7.47
CA LEU A 292 -1.75 -15.45 -7.64
C LEU A 292 -1.21 -16.30 -6.50
N THR A 293 -1.68 -16.03 -5.27
CA THR A 293 -1.26 -16.74 -4.06
C THR A 293 -2.11 -17.96 -3.73
N GLU A 294 -3.01 -18.35 -4.62
CA GLU A 294 -3.77 -19.60 -4.56
C GLU A 294 -4.71 -19.73 -3.34
N LEU A 295 -5.05 -18.61 -2.70
CA LEU A 295 -5.99 -18.56 -1.58
C LEU A 295 -7.40 -19.13 -1.90
N PRO A 296 -7.94 -19.00 -3.13
CA PRO A 296 -9.20 -19.65 -3.50
C PRO A 296 -9.22 -21.18 -3.40
N SER A 297 -8.06 -21.84 -3.31
CA SER A 297 -7.97 -23.28 -3.07
C SER A 297 -8.29 -23.66 -1.62
N GLN A 298 -8.12 -22.73 -0.68
CA GLN A 298 -8.39 -22.90 0.74
C GLN A 298 -9.79 -22.43 1.12
N SER A 299 -10.26 -21.33 0.53
CA SER A 299 -11.65 -20.86 0.69
C SER A 299 -12.18 -20.23 -0.60
N PRO A 300 -13.38 -20.61 -1.09
CA PRO A 300 -13.99 -19.97 -2.25
C PRO A 300 -14.33 -18.48 -2.02
N ASP A 301 -14.40 -18.02 -0.77
CA ASP A 301 -14.72 -16.64 -0.41
C ASP A 301 -13.67 -15.64 -0.90
N PHE A 302 -12.43 -16.09 -1.14
CA PHE A 302 -11.37 -15.28 -1.75
C PHE A 302 -11.62 -14.92 -3.23
N ARG A 303 -12.74 -15.38 -3.81
CA ARG A 303 -13.22 -14.93 -5.12
C ARG A 303 -14.18 -13.74 -5.02
N GLY A 304 -14.64 -13.43 -3.82
CA GLY A 304 -15.53 -12.30 -3.55
C GLY A 304 -14.77 -10.99 -3.43
N LEU A 305 -15.43 -9.88 -3.75
CA LEU A 305 -14.95 -8.55 -3.39
C LEU A 305 -14.72 -8.53 -1.87
N PRO A 306 -13.49 -8.19 -1.41
CA PRO A 306 -13.27 -7.86 -0.02
C PRO A 306 -14.24 -6.77 0.43
N ASP A 307 -14.57 -6.74 1.71
CA ASP A 307 -15.43 -5.71 2.29
C ASP A 307 -14.67 -4.40 2.50
N TYR A 308 -15.39 -3.31 2.75
CA TYR A 308 -14.76 -2.00 2.90
C TYR A 308 -13.82 -2.02 4.12
N ALA A 309 -12.66 -1.36 3.98
CA ALA A 309 -11.58 -1.38 4.98
C ALA A 309 -11.00 -2.76 5.32
N ALA A 310 -11.25 -3.80 4.50
CA ALA A 310 -10.53 -5.07 4.57
C ALA A 310 -9.01 -4.87 4.46
N SER A 311 -8.26 -5.76 5.10
CA SER A 311 -6.80 -5.68 5.15
C SER A 311 -6.12 -7.04 5.07
N MET A 312 -4.97 -7.05 4.41
CA MET A 312 -3.97 -8.13 4.46
C MET A 312 -2.80 -7.67 5.33
N ALA A 313 -2.24 -8.55 6.14
CA ALA A 313 -1.06 -8.27 6.94
C ALA A 313 0.01 -9.37 6.78
N PHE A 314 1.27 -8.95 6.84
CA PHE A 314 2.46 -9.79 6.84
C PHE A 314 3.22 -9.50 8.13
N GLU A 315 3.21 -10.46 9.05
CA GLU A 315 3.90 -10.38 10.33
C GLU A 315 5.27 -11.04 10.22
N LEU A 316 6.34 -10.30 10.47
CA LEU A 316 7.70 -10.83 10.60
C LEU A 316 7.99 -11.11 12.08
N TYR A 317 8.35 -12.35 12.42
CA TYR A 317 8.58 -12.74 13.82
C TYR A 317 9.60 -13.87 13.98
N SER A 318 10.04 -14.05 15.21
CA SER A 318 10.87 -15.17 15.65
C SER A 318 10.14 -16.01 16.70
N GLU A 319 10.37 -17.32 16.69
CA GLU A 319 9.76 -18.31 17.60
C GLU A 319 10.49 -18.38 18.96
N ALA A 320 10.73 -17.23 19.58
CA ALA A 320 11.26 -17.11 20.93
C ALA A 320 10.84 -15.77 21.54
N ASP A 321 10.72 -15.73 22.87
CA ASP A 321 10.47 -14.49 23.62
C ASP A 321 11.72 -13.62 23.61
N ASP A 322 11.51 -12.30 23.51
CA ASP A 322 12.56 -11.28 23.51
C ASP A 322 13.69 -11.52 22.50
N ALA A 323 13.43 -12.31 21.45
CA ALA A 323 14.38 -12.57 20.39
C ALA A 323 14.81 -11.29 19.68
N GLU A 324 16.08 -11.22 19.32
CA GLU A 324 16.59 -10.25 18.33
C GLU A 324 16.22 -10.71 16.92
N LEU A 325 16.24 -9.79 15.96
CA LEU A 325 16.11 -10.15 14.55
C LEU A 325 17.26 -11.10 14.15
N PRO A 326 16.99 -12.22 13.45
CA PRO A 326 18.04 -13.11 12.98
C PRO A 326 19.09 -12.40 12.13
N GLU A 327 20.34 -12.84 12.24
CA GLU A 327 21.43 -12.29 11.43
C GLU A 327 21.17 -12.54 9.93
N ARG A 328 21.68 -11.64 9.07
CA ARG A 328 21.51 -11.74 7.60
C ARG A 328 21.91 -13.10 7.02
N GLY A 329 22.86 -13.80 7.64
CA GLY A 329 23.31 -15.12 7.20
C GLY A 329 22.33 -16.27 7.49
N THR A 330 21.36 -16.06 8.39
CA THR A 330 20.39 -17.09 8.79
C THR A 330 18.93 -16.65 8.68
N VAL A 331 18.67 -15.40 8.26
CA VAL A 331 17.32 -14.81 8.14
C VAL A 331 16.34 -15.69 7.34
N ASP A 332 16.79 -16.26 6.22
CA ASP A 332 15.93 -17.10 5.37
C ASP A 332 15.43 -18.37 6.08
N GLN A 333 16.19 -18.86 7.08
CA GLN A 333 15.88 -20.07 7.83
C GLN A 333 15.22 -19.79 9.18
N ASP A 334 15.64 -18.72 9.86
CA ASP A 334 15.28 -18.46 11.25
C ASP A 334 14.15 -17.45 11.40
N LEU A 335 13.94 -16.56 10.42
CA LEU A 335 12.83 -15.63 10.42
C LEU A 335 11.56 -16.32 9.91
N ARG A 336 10.43 -16.01 10.55
CA ARG A 336 9.10 -16.43 10.09
C ARG A 336 8.35 -15.25 9.51
N VAL A 337 7.49 -15.55 8.55
CA VAL A 337 6.49 -14.64 8.02
C VAL A 337 5.13 -15.31 8.05
N ARG A 338 4.12 -14.58 8.52
CA ARG A 338 2.74 -15.06 8.56
C ARG A 338 1.84 -14.09 7.81
N PHE A 339 1.07 -14.63 6.87
CA PHE A 339 0.03 -13.89 6.17
C PHE A 339 -1.29 -13.97 6.92
N LEU A 340 -1.94 -12.83 7.07
CA LEU A 340 -3.19 -12.67 7.80
C LEU A 340 -4.17 -11.88 6.94
N PHE A 341 -5.44 -12.26 6.94
CA PHE A 341 -6.50 -11.53 6.27
C PHE A 341 -7.64 -11.21 7.24
N ARG A 342 -8.11 -9.97 7.21
CA ARG A 342 -9.30 -9.49 7.93
C ARG A 342 -10.23 -8.83 6.94
N ASN A 343 -11.45 -9.36 6.79
CA ASN A 343 -12.38 -8.94 5.76
C ASN A 343 -13.38 -7.89 6.26
N GLY A 344 -12.91 -6.67 6.51
CA GLY A 344 -13.75 -5.56 6.95
C GLY A 344 -13.49 -5.16 8.39
N THR A 345 -14.47 -4.51 9.00
CA THR A 345 -14.35 -3.91 10.34
C THR A 345 -15.49 -4.26 11.29
N ASP A 346 -16.37 -5.18 10.90
CA ASP A 346 -17.55 -5.51 11.68
C ASP A 346 -17.17 -6.30 12.94
N GLU A 347 -18.11 -6.37 13.89
CA GLU A 347 -17.90 -7.11 15.13
C GLU A 347 -17.79 -8.62 14.82
N GLY A 348 -16.62 -9.20 15.14
CA GLY A 348 -16.31 -10.59 14.83
C GLY A 348 -15.32 -10.77 13.68
N ASP A 349 -15.06 -9.72 12.89
CA ASP A 349 -13.98 -9.72 11.89
C ASP A 349 -12.62 -9.65 12.59
N ASP A 350 -11.86 -10.72 12.52
CA ASP A 350 -10.51 -10.84 13.10
C ASP A 350 -9.48 -11.25 12.04
N LEU A 351 -8.18 -11.14 12.37
CA LEU A 351 -7.10 -11.59 11.51
C LEU A 351 -7.02 -13.12 11.50
N THR A 352 -7.33 -13.70 10.34
CA THR A 352 -7.22 -15.13 10.10
C THR A 352 -5.94 -15.45 9.33
N SER A 353 -5.19 -16.45 9.78
CA SER A 353 -3.96 -16.92 9.14
C SER A 353 -4.28 -17.82 7.95
N TRP A 354 -3.57 -17.62 6.84
CA TRP A 354 -3.68 -18.44 5.64
C TRP A 354 -2.29 -18.71 5.06
N THR A 355 -2.12 -19.86 4.41
CA THR A 355 -0.89 -20.16 3.69
C THR A 355 -0.91 -19.55 2.29
N LEU A 356 0.23 -19.10 1.80
CA LEU A 356 0.34 -18.52 0.45
C LEU A 356 1.02 -19.51 -0.49
N GLY A 357 0.56 -19.58 -1.74
CA GLY A 357 1.22 -20.32 -2.82
C GLY A 357 1.40 -21.81 -2.56
N GLY A 358 0.52 -22.41 -1.75
CA GLY A 358 0.61 -23.81 -1.35
C GLY A 358 1.78 -24.13 -0.41
N LEU A 359 2.47 -23.12 0.13
CA LEU A 359 3.49 -23.30 1.15
C LEU A 359 2.86 -24.00 2.37
N GLU A 360 3.51 -25.02 2.90
CA GLU A 360 3.08 -25.65 4.14
C GLU A 360 3.42 -24.73 5.31
N GLY A 361 2.44 -24.48 6.19
CA GLY A 361 2.70 -23.78 7.45
C GLY A 361 3.70 -24.59 8.28
N VAL A 362 4.80 -23.96 8.68
CA VAL A 362 5.88 -24.62 9.41
C VAL A 362 5.70 -24.58 10.92
N ASP A 363 4.77 -23.74 11.42
CA ASP A 363 4.47 -23.61 12.85
C ASP A 363 2.96 -23.60 13.16
N ASP A 364 2.63 -23.73 14.45
CA ASP A 364 1.26 -23.86 14.96
C ASP A 364 0.40 -22.59 14.76
N VAL A 365 1.00 -21.45 14.41
CA VAL A 365 0.29 -20.18 14.15
C VAL A 365 0.17 -19.86 12.65
N GLY A 366 0.64 -20.76 11.78
CA GLY A 366 0.57 -20.65 10.33
C GLY A 366 1.68 -19.80 9.71
N GLY A 367 2.84 -19.70 10.37
CA GLY A 367 4.04 -19.10 9.81
C GLY A 367 4.69 -19.94 8.71
N MET A 368 5.41 -19.25 7.83
CA MET A 368 6.26 -19.81 6.78
C MET A 368 7.71 -19.34 7.03
N ARG A 369 8.71 -20.10 6.58
CA ARG A 369 10.09 -19.60 6.59
C ARG A 369 10.22 -18.43 5.64
N PHE A 370 10.97 -17.40 6.04
CA PHE A 370 11.15 -16.22 5.19
C PHE A 370 11.76 -16.56 3.83
N GLY A 371 12.71 -17.50 3.77
CA GLY A 371 13.31 -17.93 2.50
C GLY A 371 12.31 -18.55 1.52
N GLU A 372 11.45 -19.46 1.99
CA GLU A 372 10.42 -20.11 1.17
C GLU A 372 9.36 -19.11 0.69
N PHE A 373 8.96 -18.21 1.58
CA PHE A 373 8.08 -17.10 1.23
C PHE A 373 8.70 -16.18 0.18
N LYS A 374 9.97 -15.83 0.34
CA LYS A 374 10.71 -14.98 -0.59
C LYS A 374 10.81 -15.61 -1.98
N GLU A 375 11.17 -16.89 -2.05
CA GLU A 375 11.23 -17.62 -3.32
C GLU A 375 9.87 -17.65 -4.04
N MET A 376 8.78 -17.92 -3.31
CA MET A 376 7.42 -17.90 -3.85
C MET A 376 7.01 -16.50 -4.35
N MET A 377 7.35 -15.46 -3.60
CA MET A 377 7.11 -14.08 -4.00
C MET A 377 7.88 -13.74 -5.28
N GLU A 378 9.18 -14.05 -5.36
CA GLU A 378 10.03 -13.77 -6.52
C GLU A 378 9.56 -14.47 -7.80
N GLU A 379 8.98 -15.66 -7.70
CA GLU A 379 8.44 -16.40 -8.86
C GLU A 379 7.23 -15.69 -9.50
N LYS A 380 6.37 -15.07 -8.68
CA LYS A 380 5.06 -14.53 -9.10
C LYS A 380 5.05 -13.01 -9.23
N ALA A 381 6.06 -12.34 -8.70
CA ALA A 381 6.14 -10.88 -8.63
C ALA A 381 6.71 -10.25 -9.91
N VAL A 382 6.26 -9.02 -10.18
CA VAL A 382 7.04 -8.08 -10.98
C VAL A 382 8.02 -7.39 -10.03
N LEU A 383 9.32 -7.48 -10.30
CA LEU A 383 10.37 -7.06 -9.35
C LEU A 383 10.96 -5.68 -9.63
N SER A 384 10.68 -5.09 -10.79
CA SER A 384 11.18 -3.76 -11.14
C SER A 384 10.20 -2.95 -12.00
N VAL A 385 10.35 -1.63 -11.97
CA VAL A 385 9.62 -0.71 -12.85
C VAL A 385 9.89 -1.02 -14.32
N GLY A 386 11.13 -1.41 -14.67
CA GLY A 386 11.49 -1.78 -16.04
C GLY A 386 10.74 -3.03 -16.53
N ASP A 387 10.67 -4.06 -15.68
CA ASP A 387 9.92 -5.29 -16.00
C ASP A 387 8.44 -5.00 -16.17
N TRP A 388 7.89 -4.11 -15.33
CA TRP A 388 6.50 -3.65 -15.46
C TRP A 388 6.27 -2.92 -16.79
N CYS A 389 7.11 -1.94 -17.12
CA CYS A 389 7.02 -1.19 -18.38
C CYS A 389 7.03 -2.12 -19.60
N GLN A 390 7.93 -3.10 -19.61
CA GLN A 390 8.04 -4.09 -20.67
C GLN A 390 6.82 -5.01 -20.73
N THR A 391 6.39 -5.54 -19.58
CA THR A 391 5.24 -6.45 -19.46
C THR A 391 3.94 -5.78 -19.90
N CYS A 392 3.74 -4.53 -19.48
CA CYS A 392 2.55 -3.77 -19.78
C CYS A 392 2.54 -3.15 -21.17
N GLY A 393 3.70 -2.99 -21.81
CA GLY A 393 3.85 -2.16 -23.01
C GLY A 393 3.39 -0.73 -22.75
N SER A 394 3.69 -0.20 -21.56
CA SER A 394 3.21 1.10 -21.11
C SER A 394 3.94 2.25 -21.79
N LEU A 395 3.21 3.34 -22.03
CA LEU A 395 3.74 4.62 -22.54
C LEU A 395 3.79 5.69 -21.43
N ALA A 396 3.70 5.28 -20.17
CA ALA A 396 3.94 6.15 -19.03
C ALA A 396 5.24 6.94 -19.21
N GLU A 397 5.28 8.20 -18.75
CA GLU A 397 6.44 9.07 -18.96
C GLU A 397 7.74 8.45 -18.43
N PHE A 398 7.67 7.77 -17.27
CA PHE A 398 8.82 7.08 -16.69
C PHE A 398 9.28 5.87 -17.52
N CYS A 399 8.37 5.17 -18.19
CA CYS A 399 8.72 4.07 -19.11
C CYS A 399 9.39 4.61 -20.38
N VAL A 400 8.86 5.69 -20.95
CA VAL A 400 9.43 6.32 -22.15
C VAL A 400 10.81 6.92 -21.84
N ALA A 401 10.96 7.61 -20.71
CA ALA A 401 12.24 8.16 -20.28
C ALA A 401 13.30 7.05 -20.08
N ALA A 402 12.93 5.93 -19.47
CA ALA A 402 13.82 4.78 -19.32
C ALA A 402 14.29 4.24 -20.68
N ASN A 403 13.37 4.06 -21.64
CA ASN A 403 13.69 3.57 -22.98
C ASN A 403 14.56 4.54 -23.79
N ALA A 404 14.26 5.85 -23.76
CA ALA A 404 15.06 6.86 -24.46
C ALA A 404 16.51 6.91 -23.94
N THR A 405 16.71 6.65 -22.65
CA THR A 405 18.04 6.57 -22.04
C THR A 405 18.83 5.37 -22.59
N ILE A 406 18.15 4.22 -22.79
CA ILE A 406 18.75 3.01 -23.38
C ILE A 406 19.10 3.22 -24.86
N GLU A 407 18.21 3.84 -25.64
CA GLU A 407 18.44 4.12 -27.07
C GLU A 407 19.64 5.07 -27.28
N THR A 408 19.78 6.08 -26.42
CA THR A 408 20.91 7.03 -26.47
C THR A 408 22.24 6.32 -26.16
N GLN A 409 22.26 5.41 -25.18
CA GLN A 409 23.45 4.61 -24.86
C GLN A 409 23.84 3.62 -25.96
N GLN A 410 22.85 3.04 -26.66
CA GLN A 410 23.09 2.17 -27.81
C GLN A 410 23.60 2.95 -29.04
N GLN A 411 23.16 4.20 -29.24
CA GLN A 411 23.71 5.07 -30.29
C GLN A 411 25.14 5.52 -30.00
N GLU A 412 25.52 5.76 -28.74
CA GLU A 412 26.91 6.06 -28.39
C GLU A 412 27.83 4.84 -28.58
N GLN A 413 27.37 3.62 -28.28
CA GLN A 413 28.12 2.40 -28.57
C GLN A 413 28.22 2.06 -30.07
N ALA A 414 27.27 2.50 -30.89
CA ALA A 414 27.32 2.28 -32.34
C ALA A 414 28.36 3.17 -33.08
N THR A 415 29.02 4.11 -32.39
CA THR A 415 30.08 4.96 -32.98
C THR A 415 31.50 4.53 -32.64
N GLY A 416 31.69 3.46 -31.85
CA GLY A 416 32.98 2.81 -31.59
C GLY A 416 33.06 1.44 -32.29
N GLY A 417 33.82 1.35 -33.37
CA GLY A 417 33.82 0.20 -34.27
C GLY A 417 34.46 -1.11 -33.77
N ASP A 418 33.89 -2.18 -34.34
CA ASP A 418 34.44 -3.48 -34.75
C ASP A 418 34.31 -4.75 -33.87
N SER A 419 33.78 -5.77 -34.57
CA SER A 419 33.74 -7.23 -34.39
C SER A 419 33.78 -7.89 -33.00
N GLY A 420 32.63 -8.43 -32.57
CA GLY A 420 32.58 -9.49 -31.54
C GLY A 420 31.16 -9.90 -31.16
N ARG A 421 30.70 -11.06 -31.63
CA ARG A 421 29.44 -11.70 -31.20
C ARG A 421 29.53 -12.06 -29.71
N GLY A 422 28.61 -11.53 -28.90
CA GLY A 422 28.37 -11.98 -27.53
C GLY A 422 27.11 -11.30 -26.98
N GLY A 423 26.00 -12.04 -26.92
CA GLY A 423 24.77 -11.57 -26.28
C GLY A 423 25.00 -11.37 -24.78
N LEU A 424 24.58 -10.22 -24.26
CA LEU A 424 24.67 -9.87 -22.85
C LEU A 424 23.39 -10.33 -22.13
N SER A 425 23.57 -11.03 -21.01
CA SER A 425 22.50 -11.57 -20.16
C SER A 425 21.81 -10.45 -19.35
N ALA A 426 20.57 -10.70 -18.94
CA ALA A 426 19.69 -9.80 -18.18
C ALA A 426 20.27 -9.27 -16.84
N ALA A 427 21.45 -9.73 -16.41
CA ALA A 427 22.13 -9.23 -15.21
C ALA A 427 22.74 -7.82 -15.37
N ALA A 428 22.80 -7.25 -16.58
CA ALA A 428 23.37 -5.92 -16.81
C ALA A 428 22.35 -4.77 -16.64
N ALA A 429 21.05 -5.04 -16.56
CA ALA A 429 20.03 -4.00 -16.41
C ALA A 429 20.00 -3.40 -14.98
N GLY A 430 20.30 -4.21 -13.95
CA GLY A 430 20.34 -3.76 -12.55
C GLY A 430 21.57 -2.92 -12.15
N GLY A 431 22.66 -2.98 -12.92
CA GLY A 431 23.90 -2.23 -12.63
C GLY A 431 23.94 -0.79 -13.15
N ILE A 432 23.07 -0.46 -14.11
CA ILE A 432 23.12 0.83 -14.82
C ILE A 432 22.47 1.95 -13.97
N GLY A 433 21.51 1.63 -13.10
CA GLY A 433 20.91 2.59 -12.17
C GLY A 433 21.94 3.21 -11.21
N ALA A 434 22.79 2.39 -10.59
CA ALA A 434 23.81 2.86 -9.64
C ALA A 434 24.91 3.69 -10.32
N GLY A 435 25.31 3.32 -11.54
CA GLY A 435 26.33 4.05 -12.31
C GLY A 435 25.85 5.44 -12.74
N VAL A 436 24.59 5.56 -13.17
CA VAL A 436 24.00 6.83 -13.60
C VAL A 436 23.77 7.77 -12.40
N THR A 437 23.29 7.26 -11.26
CA THR A 437 23.17 8.09 -10.05
C THR A 437 24.53 8.64 -9.58
N LEU A 438 25.60 7.84 -9.64
CA LEU A 438 26.94 8.31 -9.28
C LEU A 438 27.50 9.33 -10.29
N ALA A 439 27.22 9.15 -11.58
CA ALA A 439 27.63 10.10 -12.61
C ALA A 439 26.88 11.44 -12.49
N VAL A 440 25.56 11.41 -12.25
CA VAL A 440 24.75 12.62 -12.07
C VAL A 440 25.11 13.34 -10.78
N VAL A 441 25.26 12.62 -9.66
CA VAL A 441 25.73 13.21 -8.39
C VAL A 441 27.12 13.81 -8.54
N GLY A 442 28.03 13.13 -9.25
CA GLY A 442 29.36 13.64 -9.56
C GLY A 442 29.34 14.92 -10.41
N LEU A 443 28.52 14.97 -11.45
CA LEU A 443 28.36 16.15 -12.31
C LEU A 443 27.71 17.33 -11.57
N VAL A 444 26.70 17.08 -10.74
CA VAL A 444 26.06 18.09 -9.90
C VAL A 444 27.06 18.63 -8.86
N ALA A 445 27.84 17.76 -8.21
CA ALA A 445 28.89 18.18 -7.28
C ALA A 445 29.97 19.04 -7.97
N LEU A 446 30.38 18.67 -9.20
CA LEU A 446 31.33 19.46 -10.00
C LEU A 446 30.76 20.82 -10.41
N LEU A 447 29.48 20.89 -10.78
CA LEU A 447 28.80 22.15 -11.09
C LEU A 447 28.69 23.06 -9.87
N ILE A 448 28.31 22.51 -8.71
CA ILE A 448 28.26 23.25 -7.44
C ILE A 448 29.65 23.76 -7.08
N TRP A 449 30.70 22.95 -7.20
CA TRP A 449 32.09 23.36 -6.96
C TRP A 449 32.57 24.45 -7.94
N ALA A 450 32.24 24.32 -9.23
CA ALA A 450 32.57 25.33 -10.25
C ALA A 450 31.86 26.66 -9.99
N LEU A 451 30.61 26.64 -9.52
CA LEU A 451 29.86 27.84 -9.15
C LEU A 451 30.38 28.49 -7.87
N MET A 452 30.73 27.70 -6.85
CA MET A 452 31.31 28.22 -5.60
C MET A 452 32.73 28.77 -5.80
N SER A 453 33.57 28.11 -6.60
CA SER A 453 34.92 28.60 -6.92
C SER A 453 34.90 29.88 -7.77
N ARG A 454 33.91 30.06 -8.66
CA ARG A 454 33.66 31.33 -9.35
C ARG A 454 33.18 32.44 -8.41
N ARG A 455 32.39 32.11 -7.38
CA ARG A 455 31.95 33.05 -6.34
C ARG A 455 33.11 33.53 -5.48
N GLN A 456 34.01 32.63 -5.07
CA GLN A 456 35.23 32.97 -4.33
C GLN A 456 36.23 33.79 -5.16
N ARG A 457 36.36 33.53 -6.46
CA ARG A 457 37.20 34.35 -7.37
C ARG A 457 36.60 35.74 -7.62
N ARG A 458 35.27 35.89 -7.61
CA ARG A 458 34.59 37.20 -7.69
C ARG A 458 34.71 38.02 -6.40
N SER A 459 34.70 37.38 -5.23
CA SER A 459 34.98 38.09 -3.96
C SER A 459 36.43 38.56 -3.85
N SER A 460 37.40 37.83 -4.41
CA SER A 460 38.81 38.28 -4.45
C SER A 460 39.07 39.38 -5.49
N ALA A 461 38.26 39.48 -6.56
CA ALA A 461 38.37 40.55 -7.56
C ALA A 461 37.65 41.84 -7.13
N ALA A 462 36.64 41.77 -6.26
CA ALA A 462 35.97 42.94 -5.69
C ALA A 462 36.77 43.60 -4.54
N ALA A 463 37.77 42.92 -3.98
CA ALA A 463 38.62 43.45 -2.91
C ALA A 463 39.76 44.38 -3.41
N THR A 464 40.02 44.46 -4.73
CA THR A 464 41.15 45.24 -5.29
C THR A 464 40.75 46.60 -5.89
N SER A 465 39.48 47.01 -5.79
CA SER A 465 38.97 48.27 -6.36
C SER A 465 38.43 49.28 -5.32
N GLY A 466 38.72 49.09 -4.03
CA GLY A 466 38.19 49.93 -2.95
C GLY A 466 39.24 50.40 -1.96
N HIS A 467 40.30 51.05 -2.43
CA HIS A 467 41.25 51.74 -1.55
C HIS A 467 41.55 53.15 -2.07
N ALA A 468 40.64 54.08 -1.78
CA ALA A 468 40.97 55.50 -1.65
C ALA A 468 40.02 56.17 -0.64
N SER A 469 40.64 56.75 0.38
CA SER A 469 40.10 57.75 1.33
C SER A 469 39.36 57.23 2.58
N ALA A 470 40.14 57.01 3.64
CA ALA A 470 39.69 57.08 5.03
C ALA A 470 40.67 57.93 5.87
N LYS A 471 40.20 59.09 6.32
CA LYS A 471 40.60 59.85 7.53
C LYS A 471 39.68 61.07 7.57
N ARG A 472 39.12 61.54 8.67
CA ARG A 472 39.22 61.27 10.11
C ARG A 472 38.09 62.10 10.73
N VAL A 473 37.55 61.71 11.88
CA VAL A 473 37.29 62.55 13.08
C VAL A 473 36.19 61.88 13.91
N ASP A 474 36.61 61.40 15.08
CA ASP A 474 35.78 61.09 16.24
C ASP A 474 35.21 62.37 16.87
N SER A 475 33.97 62.33 17.35
CA SER A 475 33.55 62.84 18.68
C SER A 475 32.02 62.72 18.84
N VAL A 476 31.54 61.94 19.81
CA VAL A 476 31.04 62.34 21.15
C VAL A 476 29.53 62.68 21.19
N SER A 477 28.77 61.81 21.88
CA SER A 477 27.53 62.04 22.66
C SER A 477 26.31 62.61 21.88
N THR A 478 25.03 62.44 22.24
CA THR A 478 24.34 62.16 23.51
C THR A 478 22.88 61.80 23.17
N SER A 479 22.22 61.04 24.06
CA SER A 479 20.84 61.25 24.54
C SER A 479 19.58 61.02 23.64
N LYS A 480 18.81 60.01 24.10
CA LYS A 480 17.33 59.97 24.33
C LYS A 480 16.33 60.34 23.20
N GLY A 481 15.40 59.41 22.96
CA GLY A 481 13.99 59.61 23.34
C GLY A 481 12.92 59.42 22.25
N GLY A 482 11.91 58.59 22.57
CA GLY A 482 10.54 58.61 22.02
C GLY A 482 10.35 57.89 20.68
N SER A 483 9.61 56.79 20.56
CA SER A 483 8.15 56.55 20.75
C SER A 483 7.36 56.69 19.44
N ASP A 484 6.49 55.69 19.22
CA ASP A 484 5.31 55.67 18.35
C ASP A 484 5.57 55.63 16.83
N SER A 485 4.79 54.97 15.97
CA SER A 485 3.60 54.10 16.05
C SER A 485 3.23 53.76 14.60
N ASP A 486 2.66 52.57 14.39
CA ASP A 486 1.64 52.19 13.39
C ASP A 486 1.75 52.50 11.88
N SER A 487 1.11 51.59 11.14
CA SER A 487 0.57 51.60 9.76
C SER A 487 1.37 50.76 8.75
N VAL A 488 0.79 49.85 7.95
CA VAL A 488 -0.59 49.40 7.63
C VAL A 488 -0.47 47.99 7.06
#